data_AF-A0A0A9E116-F1
#
_entry.id   AF-A0A0A9E116-F1
#
_cell.length_a   1.000
_cell.length_b   1.000
_cell.length_c   1.000
_cell.angle_alpha   90.00
_cell.angle_beta   90.00
_cell.angle_gamma   90.00
#
_symmetry.space_group_name_H-M   'P 1'
#
loop_
_entity.id
_entity.type
_entity.pdbx_description
1 polymer ?
#
loop_
_entity_poly.entity_id
_entity_poly.type
_entity_poly.pdbx_seq_one_letter_code
_entity_poly.pdbx_strand_id
1 'polypeptide(L)'
;MENALRACCKGIKIGKILIHREGDNGQQLIYQNLPKDIANRHVLLLDPILGTGNSAVQAISLLLKKGVQESNIIFLNLISAPQGVHVVSKRFPRVKIVTSEIDFGLNDDFRVIPGMGEFGDRYFGTDDYQSSTPFFCDDKNRVRLL
;
A
#
# COMPACT_ATOMS: atom_id res chain seq x y z
N MET A 1 1.88 -9.32 2.57
CA MET A 1 2.65 -9.37 1.30
C MET A 1 4.07 -9.92 1.46
N GLU A 2 4.83 -9.55 2.51
CA GLU A 2 6.21 -10.04 2.72
C GLU A 2 6.32 -11.58 2.71
N ASN A 3 5.42 -12.28 3.42
CA ASN A 3 5.45 -13.75 3.52
C ASN A 3 5.32 -14.43 2.15
N ALA A 4 4.40 -13.96 1.30
CA ALA A 4 4.21 -14.48 -0.05
C ALA A 4 5.47 -14.27 -0.91
N LEU A 5 6.09 -13.08 -0.81
CA LEU A 5 7.32 -12.80 -1.54
C LEU A 5 8.47 -13.71 -1.08
N ARG A 6 8.61 -13.97 0.22
CA ARG A 6 9.63 -14.89 0.75
C ARG A 6 9.39 -16.34 0.34
N ALA A 7 8.13 -16.76 0.18
CA ALA A 7 7.78 -18.09 -0.29
C ALA A 7 8.25 -18.32 -1.73
N CYS A 8 8.12 -17.31 -2.60
CA CYS A 8 8.53 -17.38 -4.01
C CYS A 8 10.03 -17.08 -4.21
N CYS A 9 10.61 -16.17 -3.43
CA CYS A 9 11.98 -15.68 -3.59
C CYS A 9 12.80 -15.90 -2.32
N LYS A 10 13.43 -17.09 -2.20
CA LYS A 10 14.30 -17.42 -1.06
C LYS A 10 15.49 -16.46 -0.99
N GLY A 11 15.78 -15.95 0.21
CA GLY A 11 16.92 -15.06 0.45
C GLY A 11 16.75 -13.60 0.03
N ILE A 12 15.54 -13.19 -0.38
CA ILE A 12 15.27 -11.79 -0.71
C ILE A 12 15.53 -10.86 0.50
N LYS A 13 16.25 -9.76 0.27
CA LYS A 13 16.48 -8.73 1.29
C LYS A 13 15.20 -7.91 1.46
N ILE A 14 14.76 -7.73 2.70
CA ILE A 14 13.59 -6.93 3.02
C ILE A 14 14.02 -5.61 3.66
N GLY A 15 13.54 -4.51 3.09
CA GLY A 15 13.55 -3.20 3.71
C GLY A 15 12.17 -2.84 4.24
N LYS A 16 12.11 -1.99 5.26
CA LYS A 16 10.86 -1.48 5.83
C LYS A 16 10.88 0.04 5.83
N ILE A 17 9.76 0.63 5.43
CA ILE A 17 9.50 2.07 5.48
C ILE A 17 8.19 2.23 6.23
N LEU A 18 8.18 3.07 7.25
CA LEU A 18 6.97 3.44 7.98
C LEU A 18 6.70 4.92 7.73
N ILE A 19 5.57 5.19 7.08
CA ILE A 19 5.05 6.52 6.82
C ILE A 19 3.76 6.63 7.63
N HIS A 20 3.65 7.69 8.41
CA HIS A 20 2.46 7.97 9.21
C HIS A 20 1.90 9.33 8.82
N ARG A 21 0.59 9.50 8.94
CA ARG A 21 -0.05 10.79 8.71
C ARG A 21 -0.23 11.48 10.06
N GLU A 22 0.44 12.60 10.28
CA GLU A 22 0.29 13.39 11.50
C GLU A 22 -0.40 14.73 11.17
N GLY A 23 -1.65 14.87 11.63
CA GLY A 23 -2.46 16.09 11.45
C GLY A 23 -2.72 16.52 9.99
N ASP A 24 -2.96 17.82 9.82
CA ASP A 24 -3.24 18.46 8.52
C ASP A 24 -1.97 18.76 7.70
N ASN A 25 -0.79 18.64 8.33
CA ASN A 25 0.49 19.02 7.72
C ASN A 25 1.06 17.97 6.75
N GLY A 26 0.33 16.87 6.51
CA GLY A 26 0.69 15.83 5.56
C GLY A 26 1.41 14.64 6.22
N GLN A 27 1.74 13.64 5.41
CA GLN A 27 2.37 12.42 5.93
C GLN A 27 3.85 12.65 6.21
N GLN A 28 4.34 12.03 7.28
CA GLN A 28 5.72 12.10 7.74
C GLN A 28 6.35 10.71 7.75
N LEU A 29 7.57 10.62 7.22
CA LEU A 29 8.39 9.43 7.35
C LEU A 29 8.84 9.29 8.81
N ILE A 30 8.39 8.22 9.48
CA ILE A 30 8.75 7.96 10.89
C ILE A 30 9.95 7.02 10.98
N TYR A 31 10.02 5.99 10.14
CA TYR A 31 11.07 4.99 10.23
C TYR A 31 11.47 4.43 8.86
N GLN A 32 12.75 4.12 8.72
CA GLN A 32 13.27 3.37 7.58
C GLN A 32 14.38 2.42 8.02
N ASN A 33 14.37 1.21 7.48
CA ASN A 33 15.48 0.28 7.55
C ASN A 33 15.62 -0.42 6.20
N LEU A 34 16.62 -0.03 5.43
CA LEU A 34 16.81 -0.45 4.05
C LEU A 34 18.17 -1.14 3.89
N PRO A 35 18.31 -2.10 2.96
CA PRO A 35 19.61 -2.67 2.63
C PRO A 35 20.63 -1.57 2.26
N LYS A 36 21.86 -1.67 2.77
CA LYS A 36 22.93 -0.68 2.53
C LYS A 36 23.26 -0.51 1.03
N ASP A 37 23.02 -1.55 0.25
CA ASP A 37 23.29 -1.64 -1.18
C ASP A 37 22.03 -1.40 -2.05
N ILE A 38 20.97 -0.77 -1.50
CA ILE A 38 19.69 -0.60 -2.20
C ILE A 38 19.80 0.20 -3.52
N ALA A 39 20.72 1.16 -3.61
CA ALA A 39 20.92 1.99 -4.80
C ALA A 39 21.19 1.17 -6.08
N ASN A 40 21.84 0.00 -5.92
CA ASN A 40 22.24 -0.88 -7.02
C ASN A 40 21.25 -2.04 -7.23
N ARG A 41 20.02 -1.96 -6.71
CA ARG A 41 19.04 -3.06 -6.73
C ARG A 41 17.75 -2.67 -7.44
N HIS A 42 17.05 -3.70 -7.93
CA HIS A 42 15.63 -3.61 -8.23
C HIS A 42 14.81 -3.68 -6.94
N VAL A 43 13.81 -2.82 -6.82
CA VAL A 43 12.99 -2.69 -5.62
C VAL A 43 11.55 -3.07 -5.96
N LEU A 44 11.02 -4.05 -5.24
CA LEU A 44 9.60 -4.34 -5.17
C LEU A 44 9.04 -3.55 -4.00
N LEU A 45 8.40 -2.41 -4.27
CA LEU A 45 7.70 -1.62 -3.27
C LEU A 45 6.33 -2.26 -3.06
N LEU A 46 6.00 -2.66 -1.82
CA LEU A 46 4.77 -3.39 -1.51
C LEU A 46 3.85 -2.50 -0.68
N ASP A 47 2.65 -2.21 -1.18
CA ASP A 47 1.59 -1.54 -0.43
C ASP A 47 0.23 -2.09 -0.89
N PRO A 48 -0.53 -2.80 -0.05
CA PRO A 48 -1.75 -3.50 -0.48
C PRO A 48 -2.80 -2.57 -1.08
N ILE A 49 -2.91 -1.33 -0.61
CA ILE A 49 -3.94 -0.38 -1.07
C ILE A 49 -3.28 0.90 -1.57
N LEU A 50 -3.47 1.21 -2.86
CA LEU A 50 -3.12 2.50 -3.43
C LEU A 50 -4.33 3.44 -3.44
N GLY A 51 -4.52 4.20 -2.34
CA GLY A 51 -5.59 5.18 -2.20
C GLY A 51 -5.30 6.51 -2.90
N THR A 52 -4.98 7.56 -2.13
CA THR A 52 -4.62 8.90 -2.66
C THR A 52 -3.27 8.93 -3.38
N GLY A 53 -2.40 7.95 -3.13
CA GLY A 53 -1.03 7.92 -3.64
C GLY A 53 -0.01 8.72 -2.83
N ASN A 54 -0.42 9.47 -1.80
CA ASN A 54 0.50 10.27 -1.00
C ASN A 54 1.61 9.43 -0.34
N SER A 55 1.24 8.28 0.27
CA SER A 55 2.21 7.42 0.96
C SER A 55 3.20 6.83 -0.03
N ALA A 56 2.70 6.36 -1.17
CA ALA A 56 3.50 5.84 -2.26
C ALA A 56 4.47 6.89 -2.78
N VAL A 57 4.02 8.14 -2.96
CA VAL A 57 4.88 9.24 -3.41
C VAL A 57 6.03 9.49 -2.46
N GLN A 58 5.79 9.47 -1.16
CA GLN A 58 6.84 9.65 -0.16
C GLN A 58 7.82 8.48 -0.14
N ALA A 59 7.30 7.25 -0.19
CA ALA A 59 8.14 6.04 -0.24
C ALA A 59 9.04 6.02 -1.48
N ILE A 60 8.49 6.30 -2.67
CA ILE A 60 9.25 6.36 -3.92
C ILE A 60 10.28 7.49 -3.86
N SER A 61 9.89 8.69 -3.39
CA SER A 61 10.83 9.82 -3.24
C SER A 61 12.00 9.47 -2.31
N LEU A 62 11.74 8.73 -1.23
CA LEU A 62 12.78 8.25 -0.32
C LEU A 62 13.74 7.27 -1.03
N LEU A 63 13.21 6.33 -1.80
CA LEU A 63 14.04 5.37 -2.56
C LEU A 63 14.93 6.09 -3.59
N LEU A 64 14.38 7.07 -4.32
CA LEU A 64 15.15 7.90 -5.25
C LEU A 64 16.24 8.68 -4.52
N LYS A 65 15.93 9.27 -3.36
CA LYS A 65 16.92 9.96 -2.50
C LYS A 65 18.03 9.02 -2.01
N LYS A 66 17.76 7.72 -1.88
CA LYS A 66 18.74 6.68 -1.54
C LYS A 66 19.52 6.17 -2.76
N GLY A 67 19.31 6.75 -3.95
CA GLY A 67 20.05 6.43 -5.16
C GLY A 67 19.46 5.31 -6.00
N VAL A 68 18.26 4.82 -5.66
CA VAL A 68 17.55 3.83 -6.49
C VAL A 68 17.12 4.50 -7.79
N GLN A 69 17.39 3.88 -8.93
CA GLN A 69 16.91 4.39 -10.21
C GLN A 69 15.39 4.19 -10.31
N GLU A 70 14.68 5.20 -10.80
CA GLU A 70 13.22 5.18 -10.90
C GLU A 70 12.69 3.98 -11.72
N SER A 71 13.37 3.63 -12.81
CA SER A 71 13.05 2.48 -13.67
C SER A 71 13.24 1.11 -12.99
N ASN A 72 13.95 1.09 -11.86
CA ASN A 72 14.20 -0.13 -11.09
C ASN A 72 13.18 -0.36 -9.98
N ILE A 73 12.20 0.54 -9.83
CA ILE A 73 11.13 0.43 -8.84
C ILE A 73 9.88 -0.15 -9.52
N ILE A 74 9.42 -1.28 -8.97
CA ILE A 74 8.13 -1.87 -9.31
C ILE A 74 7.25 -1.73 -8.06
N PHE A 75 6.16 -0.98 -8.19
CA PHE A 75 5.18 -0.79 -7.13
C PHE A 75 4.06 -1.82 -7.25
N LEU A 76 3.93 -2.69 -6.25
CA LEU A 76 2.98 -3.79 -6.19
C LEU A 76 1.83 -3.46 -5.24
N ASN A 77 0.61 -3.53 -5.75
CA ASN A 77 -0.63 -3.24 -5.05
C ASN A 77 -1.64 -4.39 -5.24
N LEU A 78 -2.61 -4.50 -4.34
CA LEU A 78 -3.76 -5.38 -4.54
C LEU A 78 -4.91 -4.60 -5.18
N ILE A 79 -5.29 -3.50 -4.54
CA ILE A 79 -6.40 -2.64 -4.95
C ILE A 79 -5.88 -1.22 -5.10
N SER A 80 -6.24 -0.56 -6.20
CA SER A 80 -5.84 0.82 -6.47
C SER A 80 -7.04 1.69 -6.79
N ALA A 81 -7.02 2.95 -6.35
CA ALA A 81 -7.92 3.98 -6.84
C ALA A 81 -7.31 4.70 -8.05
N PRO A 82 -8.10 5.07 -9.07
CA PRO A 82 -7.63 5.80 -10.25
C PRO A 82 -6.85 7.07 -9.90
N GLN A 83 -7.28 7.78 -8.86
CA GLN A 83 -6.63 8.99 -8.35
C GLN A 83 -5.18 8.70 -7.91
N GLY A 84 -4.97 7.64 -7.12
CA GLY A 84 -3.64 7.25 -6.64
C GLY A 84 -2.72 6.80 -7.77
N VAL A 85 -3.25 6.02 -8.73
CA VAL A 85 -2.50 5.62 -9.93
C VAL A 85 -2.05 6.85 -10.70
N HIS A 86 -2.95 7.81 -10.96
CA HIS A 86 -2.62 9.04 -11.68
C HIS A 86 -1.55 9.86 -10.95
N VAL A 87 -1.67 10.02 -9.63
CA VAL A 87 -0.69 10.74 -8.81
C VAL A 87 0.70 10.13 -8.93
N VAL A 88 0.82 8.81 -8.79
CA VAL A 88 2.10 8.11 -8.87
C VAL A 88 2.67 8.16 -10.29
N SER A 89 1.87 7.80 -11.30
CA SER A 89 2.32 7.77 -12.70
C SER A 89 2.71 9.15 -13.24
N LYS A 90 2.02 10.22 -12.82
CA LYS A 90 2.37 11.59 -13.23
C LYS A 90 3.68 12.04 -12.60
N ARG A 91 3.95 11.65 -11.36
CA ARG A 91 5.13 12.10 -10.62
C ARG A 91 6.37 11.24 -10.90
N PHE A 92 6.17 9.94 -11.17
CA PHE A 92 7.23 8.97 -11.42
C PHE A 92 6.91 8.12 -12.66
N PRO A 93 7.03 8.69 -13.87
CA PRO A 93 6.62 8.04 -15.11
C PRO A 93 7.41 6.76 -15.45
N ARG A 94 8.56 6.51 -14.82
CA ARG A 94 9.36 5.29 -15.04
C ARG A 94 9.09 4.18 -14.02
N VAL A 95 8.33 4.46 -12.95
CA VAL A 95 7.90 3.43 -11.99
C VAL A 95 6.87 2.54 -12.66
N LYS A 96 7.03 1.23 -12.54
CA LYS A 96 6.04 0.26 -13.01
C LYS A 96 5.06 -0.02 -11.87
N ILE A 97 3.76 0.21 -12.10
CA ILE A 97 2.70 -0.17 -11.15
C ILE A 97 2.10 -1.49 -11.60
N VAL A 98 1.99 -2.45 -10.68
CA VAL A 98 1.27 -3.70 -10.89
C VAL A 98 0.23 -3.81 -9.79
N THR A 99 -1.05 -3.79 -10.18
CA THR A 99 -2.20 -3.90 -9.27
C THR A 99 -3.11 -5.01 -9.76
N SER A 100 -3.78 -5.72 -8.85
CA SER A 100 -4.74 -6.76 -9.24
C SER A 100 -6.05 -6.15 -9.72
N GLU A 101 -6.50 -5.09 -9.07
CA GLU A 101 -7.77 -4.42 -9.36
C GLU A 101 -7.63 -2.89 -9.29
N ILE A 102 -8.49 -2.20 -10.04
CA ILE A 102 -8.68 -0.75 -9.97
C ILE A 102 -10.16 -0.49 -9.68
N ASP A 103 -10.43 0.11 -8.54
CA ASP A 103 -11.78 0.38 -8.01
C ASP A 103 -12.32 1.75 -8.46
N PHE A 104 -13.56 2.09 -8.10
CA PHE A 104 -14.22 3.31 -8.61
C PHE A 104 -13.51 4.61 -8.22
N GLY A 105 -12.95 4.66 -7.02
CA GLY A 105 -12.32 5.88 -6.54
C GLY A 105 -12.18 5.92 -5.03
N LEU A 106 -12.24 7.13 -4.48
CA LEU A 106 -12.15 7.40 -3.06
C LEU A 106 -13.46 8.00 -2.54
N ASN A 107 -13.81 7.70 -1.30
CA ASN A 107 -14.85 8.42 -0.56
C ASN A 107 -14.27 9.67 0.16
N ASP A 108 -15.12 10.37 0.92
CA ASP A 108 -14.74 11.59 1.67
C ASP A 108 -13.68 11.32 2.76
N ASP A 109 -13.59 10.09 3.26
CA ASP A 109 -12.56 9.65 4.21
C ASP A 109 -11.26 9.20 3.52
N PHE A 110 -11.12 9.41 2.21
CA PHE A 110 -9.99 8.98 1.39
C PHE A 110 -9.77 7.46 1.33
N ARG A 111 -10.83 6.67 1.55
CA ARG A 111 -10.82 5.21 1.43
C ARG A 111 -11.26 4.79 0.04
N VAL A 112 -10.64 3.73 -0.48
CA VAL A 112 -10.99 3.16 -1.78
C VAL A 112 -12.39 2.53 -1.73
N ILE A 113 -13.21 2.79 -2.75
CA ILE A 113 -14.58 2.27 -2.87
C ILE A 113 -14.79 1.48 -4.17
N PRO A 114 -15.39 0.27 -4.14
CA PRO A 114 -15.89 -0.45 -2.96
C PRO A 114 -14.79 -0.86 -1.97
N GLY A 115 -13.57 -1.14 -2.44
CA GLY A 115 -12.39 -1.40 -1.62
C GLY A 115 -12.53 -2.56 -0.65
N MET A 116 -11.74 -2.50 0.43
CA MET A 116 -11.69 -3.53 1.48
C MET A 116 -11.80 -2.93 2.89
N GLY A 117 -12.07 -1.63 3.03
CA GLY A 117 -11.91 -0.93 4.30
C GLY A 117 -10.44 -0.86 4.73
N GLU A 118 -10.16 -0.83 6.04
CA GLU A 118 -8.79 -0.75 6.56
C GLU A 118 -8.07 -2.11 6.47
N PHE A 119 -7.27 -2.28 5.42
CA PHE A 119 -6.54 -3.53 5.18
C PHE A 119 -5.66 -3.95 6.36
N GLY A 120 -4.96 -2.99 6.98
CA GLY A 120 -4.07 -3.25 8.10
C GLY A 120 -4.81 -3.90 9.26
N ASP A 121 -5.90 -3.28 9.69
CA ASP A 121 -6.70 -3.76 10.81
C ASP A 121 -7.31 -5.12 10.54
N ARG A 122 -7.86 -5.31 9.34
CA ARG A 122 -8.44 -6.60 8.94
C ARG A 122 -7.40 -7.71 8.82
N TYR A 123 -6.20 -7.40 8.34
CA TYR A 123 -5.14 -8.39 8.13
C TYR A 123 -4.45 -8.78 9.45
N PHE A 124 -4.28 -7.84 10.38
CA PHE A 124 -3.64 -8.07 11.66
C PHE A 124 -4.61 -8.35 12.81
N GLY A 125 -5.92 -8.19 12.60
CA GLY A 125 -6.96 -8.34 13.62
C GLY A 125 -6.90 -7.24 14.69
N THR A 126 -6.66 -6.00 14.27
CA THR A 126 -6.59 -4.81 15.14
C THR A 126 -7.79 -3.88 14.97
N ASP A 127 -8.88 -4.39 14.38
CA ASP A 127 -10.15 -3.68 14.31
C ASP A 127 -10.78 -3.58 15.71
N ASP A 128 -10.90 -2.34 16.21
CA ASP A 128 -11.64 -2.07 17.45
C ASP A 128 -13.12 -2.39 17.22
N TYR A 129 -13.58 -3.53 17.77
CA TYR A 129 -14.95 -4.04 17.65
C TYR A 129 -16.05 -3.13 18.25
N GLN A 130 -15.74 -1.89 18.65
CA GLN A 130 -16.67 -1.03 19.41
C GLN A 130 -17.19 0.22 18.69
N SER A 131 -16.78 0.55 17.46
CA SER A 131 -17.27 1.79 16.83
C SER A 131 -17.46 1.74 15.32
N SER A 132 -18.08 0.70 14.79
CA SER A 132 -18.76 0.82 13.49
C SER A 132 -20.10 0.12 13.53
N THR A 133 -21.12 0.88 13.14
CA THR A 133 -22.49 0.42 12.93
C THR A 133 -22.52 -0.90 12.16
N PRO A 134 -23.40 -1.84 12.53
CA PRO A 134 -23.48 -3.11 11.82
C PRO A 134 -23.78 -2.81 10.35
N PHE A 135 -22.89 -3.23 9.46
CA PHE A 135 -23.28 -3.57 8.10
C PHE A 135 -24.32 -4.69 8.23
N PHE A 136 -25.60 -4.31 8.32
CA PHE A 136 -26.71 -5.22 8.08
C PHE A 136 -26.62 -5.60 6.59
N CYS A 137 -25.84 -6.64 6.30
CA CYS A 137 -26.13 -7.50 5.17
C CYS A 137 -27.26 -8.42 5.64
N ASP A 138 -28.38 -8.40 4.90
CA ASP A 138 -29.56 -9.21 5.17
C ASP A 138 -29.17 -10.69 5.26
N ASP A 139 -29.13 -11.21 6.48
CA ASP A 139 -28.67 -12.54 6.83
C ASP A 139 -29.80 -13.55 6.58
N LYS A 140 -30.10 -13.77 5.29
CA LYS A 140 -30.74 -14.99 4.82
C LYS A 140 -29.79 -15.68 3.85
N ASN A 141 -29.06 -16.66 4.39
CA ASN A 141 -28.16 -17.62 3.73
C ASN A 141 -26.71 -17.17 3.50
N ARG A 142 -25.77 -17.50 4.41
CA ARG A 142 -24.98 -18.76 4.34
C ARG A 142 -23.79 -18.80 5.32
N VAL A 143 -23.77 -19.89 6.10
CA VAL A 143 -22.66 -20.84 6.36
C VAL A 143 -21.28 -20.28 6.74
N ARG A 144 -20.96 -20.43 8.04
CA ARG A 144 -19.59 -20.50 8.57
C ARG A 144 -18.83 -21.67 7.93
N LEU A 145 -17.64 -21.41 7.44
CA LEU A 145 -16.57 -22.39 7.32
C LEU A 145 -15.35 -21.85 8.07
N LEU A 146 -14.67 -22.78 8.74
CA LEU A 146 -13.56 -22.64 9.67
C LEU A 146 -12.45 -21.69 9.20
#